data_AF-A0A3M1E453-F1
#
_entry.id   AF-A0A3M1E453-F1
#
_cell.length_a   1.000
_cell.length_b   1.000
_cell.length_c   1.000
_cell.angle_alpha   90.00
_cell.angle_beta   90.00
_cell.angle_gamma   90.00
#
_symmetry.space_group_name_H-M   'P 1'
#
loop_
_entity.id
_entity.type
_entity.pdbx_description
1 polymer ?
#
loop_
_entity_poly.entity_id
_entity_poly.type
_entity_poly.pdbx_seq_one_letter_code
_entity_poly.pdbx_strand_id
1 'polypeptide(L)'
;MVTQPRIPNMGTLLDTLIELEQASQDFHLRLQRMFAHQPEAKAVWWQMAADEALHIWLLEQAKASLSPEQQAAPVDPQVWERVREAMTISPEAVLERIQTLEDAYQAVHELEHYEFGAVLDFLLSEFFPAEFQQAFIRSQLREHLARLKGLRTPEWRRSVLAMR
;
A
#
# COMPACT_ATOMS: atom_id res chain seq x y z
N MET A 1 4.76 13.23 35.36
CA MET A 1 4.69 14.09 34.17
C MET A 1 3.97 13.29 33.10
N VAL A 2 2.73 13.68 32.78
CA VAL A 2 2.03 13.10 31.63
C VAL A 2 2.68 13.73 30.41
N THR A 3 3.47 12.96 29.66
CA THR A 3 3.94 13.38 28.34
C THR A 3 2.70 13.69 27.52
N GLN A 4 2.54 14.95 27.11
CA GLN A 4 1.52 15.31 26.12
C GLN A 4 1.68 14.34 24.93
N PRO A 5 0.59 13.78 24.38
CA PRO A 5 0.71 13.01 23.15
C PRO A 5 1.37 13.93 22.12
N ARG A 6 2.57 13.53 21.68
CA ARG A 6 3.34 14.31 20.72
C ARG A 6 2.48 14.42 19.47
N ILE A 7 2.11 15.65 19.09
CA ILE A 7 1.36 15.89 17.85
C ILE A 7 2.16 15.22 16.72
N PRO A 8 1.55 14.31 15.93
CA PRO A 8 2.23 13.66 14.83
C PRO A 8 2.74 14.72 13.86
N ASN A 9 3.99 14.57 13.43
CA ASN A 9 4.65 15.50 12.53
C ASN A 9 4.89 14.84 11.16
N MET A 10 5.28 15.66 10.19
CA MET A 10 5.47 15.23 8.81
C MET A 10 6.48 14.10 8.67
N GLY A 11 7.59 14.17 9.43
CA GLY A 11 8.61 13.12 9.42
C GLY A 11 8.06 11.78 9.90
N THR A 12 7.34 11.77 11.03
CA THR A 12 6.70 10.57 11.57
C THR A 12 5.64 10.02 10.61
N LEU A 13 4.86 10.88 9.97
CA LEU A 13 3.89 10.43 8.98
C LEU A 13 4.56 9.76 7.78
N LEU A 14 5.57 10.39 7.18
CA LEU A 14 6.30 9.80 6.05
C LEU A 14 6.96 8.47 6.42
N ASP A 15 7.51 8.34 7.63
CA ASP A 15 8.02 7.07 8.14
C ASP A 15 6.93 6.00 8.22
N THR A 16 5.76 6.35 8.75
CA THR A 16 4.62 5.42 8.81
C THR A 16 4.13 5.01 7.43
N LEU A 17 4.09 5.94 6.47
CA LEU A 17 3.70 5.61 5.08
C LEU A 17 4.72 4.67 4.42
N ILE A 18 6.01 4.88 4.64
CA ILE A 18 7.06 3.98 4.16
C ILE A 18 6.89 2.58 4.76
N GLU A 19 6.60 2.47 6.05
CA GLU A 19 6.35 1.20 6.73
C GLU A 19 5.13 0.46 6.15
N LEU A 20 4.05 1.19 5.82
CA LEU A 20 2.85 0.62 5.18
C LEU A 20 3.15 0.07 3.79
N GLU A 21 3.84 0.83 2.96
CA GLU A 21 4.22 0.42 1.59
C GLU A 21 5.22 -0.75 1.61
N GLN A 22 6.15 -0.76 2.57
CA GLN A 22 7.02 -1.92 2.82
C GLN A 22 6.22 -3.17 3.19
N ALA A 23 5.22 -3.05 4.06
CA ALA A 23 4.34 -4.15 4.43
C ALA A 23 3.51 -4.65 3.24
N SER A 24 3.01 -3.73 2.39
CA SER A 24 2.30 -4.04 1.15
C SER A 24 3.20 -4.78 0.15
N GLN A 25 4.42 -4.29 -0.08
CA GLN A 25 5.42 -4.96 -0.91
C GLN A 25 5.68 -6.39 -0.43
N ASP A 26 5.94 -6.53 0.87
CA ASP A 26 6.22 -7.81 1.51
C ASP A 26 5.05 -8.78 1.38
N PHE A 27 3.81 -8.29 1.53
CA PHE A 27 2.59 -9.05 1.33
C PHE A 27 2.52 -9.59 -0.11
N HIS A 28 2.70 -8.74 -1.12
CA HIS A 28 2.73 -9.14 -2.52
C HIS A 28 3.84 -10.15 -2.83
N LEU A 29 5.03 -10.00 -2.25
CA LEU A 29 6.12 -10.98 -2.37
C LEU A 29 5.79 -12.32 -1.70
N ARG A 30 5.02 -12.34 -0.61
CA ARG A 30 4.51 -13.61 -0.04
C ARG A 30 3.50 -14.26 -0.98
N LEU A 31 2.54 -13.52 -1.54
CA LEU A 31 1.59 -14.04 -2.52
C LEU A 31 2.30 -14.61 -3.75
N GLN A 32 3.32 -13.91 -4.25
CA GLN A 32 4.16 -14.37 -5.35
C GLN A 32 4.75 -15.77 -5.07
N ARG A 33 5.22 -16.04 -3.84
CA ARG A 33 5.75 -17.35 -3.44
C ARG A 33 4.64 -18.39 -3.31
N MET A 34 3.52 -18.05 -2.67
CA MET A 34 2.37 -18.95 -2.48
C MET A 34 1.80 -19.47 -3.79
N PHE A 35 1.82 -18.63 -4.84
CA PHE A 35 1.30 -18.96 -6.17
C PHE A 35 2.40 -19.17 -7.21
N ALA A 36 3.64 -19.42 -6.80
CA ALA A 36 4.79 -19.53 -7.71
C ALA A 36 4.66 -20.65 -8.78
N HIS A 37 3.82 -21.65 -8.51
CA HIS A 37 3.51 -22.75 -9.42
C HIS A 37 2.57 -22.34 -10.57
N GLN A 38 1.94 -21.15 -10.50
CA GLN A 38 1.17 -20.55 -11.59
C GLN A 38 1.93 -19.33 -12.13
N PRO A 39 2.58 -19.41 -13.30
CA PRO A 39 3.41 -18.34 -13.84
C PRO A 39 2.67 -17.00 -13.99
N GLU A 40 1.40 -17.02 -14.38
CA GLU A 40 0.59 -15.83 -14.56
C GLU A 40 0.28 -15.13 -13.23
N ALA A 41 -0.10 -15.89 -12.21
CA ALA A 41 -0.35 -15.33 -10.87
C ALA A 41 0.95 -14.79 -10.26
N LYS A 42 2.04 -15.56 -10.38
CA LYS A 42 3.38 -15.14 -9.96
C LYS A 42 3.78 -13.80 -10.58
N ALA A 43 3.55 -13.64 -11.89
CA ALA A 43 3.92 -12.42 -12.60
C ALA A 43 3.12 -11.20 -12.14
N VAL A 44 1.82 -11.37 -11.87
CA VAL A 44 0.98 -10.28 -11.33
C VAL A 44 1.49 -9.85 -9.96
N TRP A 45 1.70 -10.78 -9.03
CA TRP A 45 2.16 -10.45 -7.67
C TRP A 45 3.56 -9.86 -7.63
N TRP A 46 4.43 -10.29 -8.54
CA TRP A 46 5.75 -9.65 -8.72
C TRP A 46 5.63 -8.20 -9.21
N GLN A 47 4.73 -7.93 -10.15
CA GLN A 47 4.50 -6.57 -10.65
C GLN A 47 3.95 -5.66 -9.56
N MET A 48 2.95 -6.12 -8.79
CA MET A 48 2.43 -5.38 -7.64
C MET A 48 3.55 -5.03 -6.64
N ALA A 49 4.36 -6.00 -6.23
CA ALA A 49 5.49 -5.76 -5.32
C ALA A 49 6.53 -4.76 -5.87
N ALA A 50 6.71 -4.72 -7.19
CA ALA A 50 7.60 -3.77 -7.86
C ALA A 50 6.99 -2.36 -7.91
N ASP A 51 5.67 -2.26 -8.08
CA ASP A 51 4.93 -0.99 -8.01
C ASP A 51 5.07 -0.39 -6.60
N GLU A 52 4.93 -1.19 -5.52
CA GLU A 52 5.19 -0.71 -4.14
C GLU A 52 6.65 -0.29 -3.90
N ALA A 53 7.62 -0.95 -4.55
CA ALA A 53 9.02 -0.54 -4.46
C ALA A 53 9.23 0.90 -4.95
N LEU A 54 8.49 1.29 -5.99
CA LEU A 54 8.52 2.64 -6.52
C LEU A 54 7.89 3.63 -5.54
N HIS A 55 6.78 3.28 -4.89
CA HIS A 55 6.13 4.11 -3.87
C HIS A 55 7.05 4.38 -2.68
N ILE A 56 7.68 3.34 -2.13
CA ILE A 56 8.68 3.45 -1.06
C ILE A 56 9.78 4.42 -1.47
N TRP A 57 10.34 4.26 -2.66
CA TRP A 57 11.40 5.15 -3.14
C TRP A 57 10.93 6.61 -3.26
N LEU A 58 9.73 6.86 -3.79
CA LEU A 58 9.16 8.21 -3.90
C LEU A 58 8.98 8.87 -2.53
N LEU A 59 8.50 8.10 -1.56
CA LEU A 59 8.35 8.53 -0.17
C LEU A 59 9.68 8.88 0.49
N GLU A 60 10.70 8.05 0.29
CA GLU A 60 12.06 8.30 0.78
C GLU A 60 12.64 9.58 0.15
N GLN A 61 12.44 9.79 -1.16
CA GLN A 61 12.86 11.03 -1.83
C GLN A 61 12.12 12.25 -1.28
N ALA A 62 10.79 12.14 -1.07
CA ALA A 62 10.00 13.20 -0.48
C ALA A 62 10.55 13.56 0.91
N LYS A 63 10.76 12.58 1.78
CA LYS A 63 11.32 12.80 3.13
C LYS A 63 12.70 13.45 3.08
N ALA A 64 13.59 12.97 2.21
CA ALA A 64 14.95 13.49 2.07
C ALA A 64 14.99 14.94 1.54
N SER A 65 13.96 15.37 0.81
CA SER A 65 13.85 16.73 0.28
C SER A 65 13.40 17.78 1.32
N LEU A 66 12.83 17.34 2.45
CA LEU A 66 12.31 18.24 3.48
C LEU A 66 13.40 18.69 4.46
N SER A 67 13.38 19.99 4.80
CA SER A 67 14.21 20.54 5.88
C SER A 67 13.82 19.96 7.25
N PRO A 68 14.70 20.02 8.26
CA PRO A 68 14.36 19.60 9.62
C PRO A 68 13.11 20.28 10.19
N GLU A 69 12.90 21.56 9.87
CA GLU A 69 11.73 22.33 10.29
C GLU A 69 10.46 21.82 9.62
N GLN A 70 10.53 21.47 8.34
CA GLN A 70 9.40 20.90 7.59
C GLN A 70 9.06 19.50 8.09
N GLN A 71 10.05 18.66 8.40
CA GLN A 71 9.79 17.34 8.99
C GLN A 71 9.17 17.45 10.39
N ALA A 72 9.52 18.49 11.15
CA ALA A 72 8.95 18.76 12.48
C ALA A 72 7.56 19.44 12.43
N ALA A 73 7.09 19.86 11.25
CA ALA A 73 5.80 20.52 11.10
C ALA A 73 4.65 19.57 11.50
N PRO A 74 3.61 20.07 12.19
CA PRO A 74 2.47 19.26 12.58
C PRO A 74 1.67 18.81 11.35
N VAL A 75 1.13 17.60 11.42
CA VAL A 75 0.23 17.04 10.40
C VAL A 75 -1.22 17.32 10.79
N ASP A 76 -2.10 17.47 9.79
CA ASP A 76 -3.55 17.48 10.00
C ASP A 76 -4.00 16.21 10.76
N PRO A 77 -4.66 16.35 11.93
CA PRO A 77 -5.15 15.20 12.69
C PRO A 77 -6.03 14.23 11.89
N GLN A 78 -6.81 14.71 10.92
CA GLN A 78 -7.66 13.85 10.09
C GLN A 78 -6.85 12.92 9.19
N VAL A 79 -5.73 13.41 8.65
CA VAL A 79 -4.79 12.61 7.87
C VAL A 79 -4.18 11.54 8.77
N TRP A 80 -3.71 11.95 9.94
CA TRP A 80 -3.07 11.02 10.88
C TRP A 80 -4.02 9.89 11.29
N GLU A 81 -5.30 10.20 11.53
CA GLU A 81 -6.28 9.18 11.88
C GLU A 81 -6.52 8.17 10.76
N ARG A 82 -6.57 8.60 9.49
CA ARG A 82 -6.70 7.67 8.35
C ARG A 82 -5.52 6.71 8.23
N VAL A 83 -4.30 7.22 8.40
CA VAL A 83 -3.09 6.38 8.40
C VAL A 83 -3.10 5.42 9.59
N ARG A 84 -3.48 5.90 10.78
CA ARG A 84 -3.62 5.06 11.97
C ARG A 84 -4.65 3.95 11.78
N GLU A 85 -5.76 4.22 11.10
CA GLU A 85 -6.77 3.21 10.75
C GLU A 85 -6.20 2.16 9.79
N ALA A 86 -5.45 2.57 8.75
CA ALA A 86 -4.78 1.63 7.84
C ALA A 86 -3.79 0.71 8.57
N MET A 87 -3.05 1.24 9.57
CA MET A 87 -2.14 0.43 10.40
C MET A 87 -2.82 -0.63 11.26
N THR A 88 -4.15 -0.59 11.44
CA THR A 88 -4.85 -1.63 12.22
C THR A 88 -5.04 -2.93 11.45
N ILE A 89 -4.82 -2.91 10.14
CA ILE A 89 -4.90 -4.09 9.29
C ILE A 89 -3.60 -4.89 9.49
N SER A 90 -3.72 -6.19 9.77
CA SER A 90 -2.56 -7.10 9.86
C SER A 90 -2.40 -7.89 8.56
N PRO A 91 -1.38 -7.61 7.75
CA PRO A 91 -1.08 -8.37 6.54
C PRO A 91 -0.88 -9.87 6.83
N GLU A 92 -0.26 -10.21 7.96
CA GLU A 92 -0.02 -11.59 8.38
C GLU A 92 -1.33 -12.34 8.62
N ALA A 93 -2.26 -11.73 9.37
CA ALA A 93 -3.56 -12.34 9.63
C ALA A 93 -4.38 -12.54 8.35
N VAL A 94 -4.18 -11.67 7.34
CA VAL A 94 -4.78 -11.83 6.02
C VAL A 94 -4.12 -12.99 5.26
N LEU A 95 -2.79 -13.05 5.21
CA LEU A 95 -2.03 -14.12 4.54
C LEU A 95 -2.41 -15.52 5.05
N GLU A 96 -2.58 -15.68 6.36
CA GLU A 96 -2.95 -16.95 6.99
C GLU A 96 -4.30 -17.50 6.52
N ARG A 97 -5.21 -16.62 6.11
CA ARG A 97 -6.58 -16.96 5.67
C ARG A 97 -6.66 -17.30 4.19
N ILE A 98 -5.64 -16.97 3.40
CA ILE A 98 -5.63 -17.21 1.95
C ILE A 98 -5.45 -18.71 1.67
N GLN A 99 -6.46 -19.33 1.05
CA GLN A 99 -6.43 -20.74 0.65
C GLN A 99 -6.37 -20.88 -0.87
N THR A 100 -6.93 -19.92 -1.59
CA THR A 100 -7.03 -19.89 -3.04
C THR A 100 -6.55 -18.56 -3.61
N LEU A 101 -6.29 -18.53 -4.92
CA LEU A 101 -5.97 -17.30 -5.62
C LEU A 101 -7.15 -16.31 -5.63
N GLU A 102 -8.38 -16.80 -5.46
CA GLU A 102 -9.55 -15.92 -5.31
C GLU A 102 -9.53 -15.20 -3.96
N ASP A 103 -9.15 -15.90 -2.88
CA ASP A 103 -9.01 -15.27 -1.56
C ASP A 103 -7.94 -14.18 -1.60
N ALA A 104 -6.81 -14.45 -2.26
CA ALA A 104 -5.74 -13.47 -2.46
C ALA A 104 -6.21 -12.27 -3.31
N TYR A 105 -6.94 -12.53 -4.39
CA TYR A 105 -7.51 -11.47 -5.24
C TYR A 105 -8.44 -10.56 -4.46
N GLN A 106 -9.36 -11.11 -3.66
CA GLN A 106 -10.29 -10.30 -2.87
C GLN A 106 -9.57 -9.55 -1.75
N ALA A 107 -8.64 -10.21 -1.05
CA ALA A 107 -7.85 -9.58 -0.01
C ALA A 107 -7.05 -8.38 -0.51
N VAL A 108 -6.33 -8.51 -1.63
CA VAL A 108 -5.61 -7.39 -2.24
C VAL A 108 -6.58 -6.30 -2.67
N HIS A 109 -7.71 -6.65 -3.31
CA HIS A 109 -8.68 -5.65 -3.75
C HIS A 109 -9.29 -4.85 -2.57
N GLU A 110 -9.44 -5.46 -1.40
CA GLU A 110 -9.83 -4.77 -0.17
C GLU A 110 -8.69 -3.89 0.36
N LEU A 111 -7.45 -4.40 0.43
CA LEU A 111 -6.27 -3.65 0.89
C LEU A 111 -6.01 -2.41 0.04
N GLU A 112 -6.09 -2.53 -1.28
CA GLU A 112 -5.99 -1.43 -2.24
C GLU A 112 -7.01 -0.33 -1.97
N HIS A 113 -8.22 -0.69 -1.51
CA HIS A 113 -9.21 0.34 -1.15
C HIS A 113 -8.79 1.14 0.09
N TYR A 114 -8.11 0.51 1.04
CA TYR A 114 -7.62 1.14 2.27
C TYR A 114 -6.34 1.93 2.04
N GLU A 115 -5.39 1.38 1.29
CA GLU A 115 -4.10 2.00 0.96
C GLU A 115 -4.30 3.32 0.20
N PHE A 116 -5.17 3.32 -0.82
CA PHE A 116 -5.45 4.54 -1.58
C PHE A 116 -6.21 5.60 -0.80
N GLY A 117 -7.04 5.21 0.18
CA GLY A 117 -7.77 6.16 1.03
C GLY A 117 -6.91 6.86 2.09
N ALA A 118 -5.77 6.27 2.47
CA ALA A 118 -4.94 6.75 3.58
C ALA A 118 -3.55 7.27 3.15
N VAL A 119 -2.88 6.60 2.21
CA VAL A 119 -1.46 6.85 1.88
C VAL A 119 -1.29 7.88 0.76
N LEU A 120 -1.92 7.63 -0.40
CA LEU A 120 -1.72 8.45 -1.60
C LEU A 120 -2.49 9.77 -1.60
N ASP A 121 -3.70 9.81 -1.03
CA ASP A 121 -4.49 11.04 -0.90
C ASP A 121 -3.72 12.12 -0.14
N PHE A 122 -2.95 11.73 0.89
CA PHE A 122 -2.13 12.65 1.69
C PHE A 122 -0.87 13.14 0.96
N LEU A 123 -0.09 12.20 0.40
CA LEU A 123 1.19 12.55 -0.26
C LEU A 123 1.00 13.56 -1.38
N LEU A 124 -0.15 13.50 -2.04
CA LEU A 124 -0.41 14.35 -3.18
C LEU A 124 -1.02 15.68 -2.73
N SER A 125 -1.87 15.71 -1.70
CA SER A 125 -2.43 16.95 -1.18
C SER A 125 -1.38 17.92 -0.64
N GLU A 126 -0.32 17.42 -0.01
CA GLU A 126 0.73 18.25 0.61
C GLU A 126 1.89 18.59 -0.33
N PHE A 127 2.27 17.69 -1.26
CA PHE A 127 3.52 17.82 -2.01
C PHE A 127 3.37 18.15 -3.51
N PHE A 128 2.16 18.09 -4.07
CA PHE A 128 1.95 18.27 -5.51
C PHE A 128 0.89 19.35 -5.83
N PRO A 129 0.92 19.99 -7.00
CA PRO A 129 -0.16 20.88 -7.45
C PRO A 129 -1.47 20.12 -7.71
N ALA A 130 -2.61 20.71 -7.35
CA ALA A 130 -3.95 20.07 -7.40
C ALA A 130 -4.31 19.40 -8.74
N GLU A 131 -3.90 19.97 -9.87
CA GLU A 131 -4.11 19.38 -11.21
C GLU A 131 -3.31 18.09 -11.48
N PHE A 132 -2.16 17.91 -10.82
CA PHE A 132 -1.34 16.71 -10.92
C PHE A 132 -1.81 15.61 -9.96
N GLN A 133 -2.35 16.00 -8.80
CA GLN A 133 -2.78 15.09 -7.72
C GLN A 133 -3.82 14.06 -8.21
N GLN A 134 -4.96 14.51 -8.74
CA GLN A 134 -6.05 13.60 -9.12
C GLN A 134 -5.71 12.69 -10.30
N ALA A 135 -4.87 13.18 -11.23
CA ALA A 135 -4.47 12.39 -12.39
C ALA A 135 -3.52 11.25 -11.99
N PHE A 136 -2.60 11.52 -11.07
CA PHE A 136 -1.63 10.55 -10.57
C PHE A 136 -2.28 9.50 -9.65
N ILE A 137 -3.15 9.89 -8.71
CA ILE A 137 -3.91 8.92 -7.87
C ILE A 137 -4.68 7.96 -8.75
N ARG A 138 -5.42 8.51 -9.71
CA ARG A 138 -6.21 7.70 -10.63
C ARG A 138 -5.32 6.84 -11.50
N SER A 139 -4.09 7.25 -11.85
CA SER A 139 -3.20 6.37 -12.62
C SER A 139 -2.72 5.20 -11.78
N GLN A 140 -2.21 5.43 -10.56
CA GLN A 140 -1.70 4.36 -9.71
C GLN A 140 -2.78 3.33 -9.35
N LEU A 141 -3.97 3.77 -8.91
CA LEU A 141 -5.07 2.85 -8.60
C LEU A 141 -5.52 2.07 -9.85
N ARG A 142 -5.59 2.75 -11.00
CA ARG A 142 -5.95 2.07 -12.25
C ARG A 142 -4.88 1.06 -12.67
N GLU A 143 -3.61 1.34 -12.40
CA GLU A 143 -2.50 0.44 -12.71
C GLU A 143 -2.58 -0.82 -11.84
N HIS A 144 -2.70 -0.69 -10.52
CA HIS A 144 -2.86 -1.82 -9.60
C HIS A 144 -4.09 -2.67 -9.96
N LEU A 145 -5.26 -2.03 -10.13
CA LEU A 145 -6.48 -2.74 -10.56
C LEU A 145 -6.34 -3.36 -11.96
N ALA A 146 -5.53 -2.77 -12.85
CA ALA A 146 -5.24 -3.37 -14.15
C ALA A 146 -4.32 -4.59 -14.04
N ARG A 147 -3.36 -4.61 -13.10
CA ARG A 147 -2.56 -5.81 -12.79
C ARG A 147 -3.46 -6.95 -12.33
N LEU A 148 -4.40 -6.67 -11.43
CA LEU A 148 -5.34 -7.66 -10.91
C LEU A 148 -6.23 -8.27 -12.00
N LYS A 149 -6.57 -7.52 -13.06
CA LYS A 149 -7.28 -8.07 -14.24
C LYS A 149 -6.49 -9.16 -14.96
N GLY A 150 -5.16 -9.21 -14.78
CA GLY A 150 -4.32 -10.31 -15.25
C GLY A 150 -4.66 -11.67 -14.61
N LEU A 151 -5.35 -11.68 -13.47
CA LEU A 151 -5.73 -12.89 -12.74
C LEU A 151 -7.02 -13.56 -13.26
N ARG A 152 -7.28 -13.45 -14.57
CA ARG A 152 -8.34 -14.18 -15.32
C ARG A 152 -9.72 -14.16 -14.63
N THR A 153 -10.43 -15.29 -14.65
CA THR A 153 -11.81 -15.40 -14.15
C THR A 153 -11.85 -15.92 -12.71
N PRO A 154 -12.93 -15.64 -11.95
CA PRO A 154 -13.12 -16.18 -10.61
C PRO A 154 -13.06 -17.72 -10.57
N GLU A 155 -13.56 -18.41 -11.58
CA GLU A 155 -13.55 -19.89 -11.64
C GLU A 155 -12.12 -20.42 -11.67
N TRP A 156 -11.26 -19.80 -12.49
CA TRP A 156 -9.84 -20.16 -12.52
C TRP A 156 -9.18 -19.86 -11.17
N ARG A 157 -9.40 -18.67 -10.59
CA ARG A 157 -8.78 -18.31 -9.32
C ARG A 157 -9.18 -19.22 -8.15
N ARG A 158 -10.43 -19.66 -8.09
CA ARG A 158 -10.91 -20.64 -7.10
C ARG A 158 -10.28 -22.02 -7.28
N SER A 159 -9.82 -22.36 -8.48
CA SER A 159 -9.17 -23.65 -8.76
C SER A 159 -7.68 -23.69 -8.39
N VAL A 160 -7.05 -22.52 -8.19
CA VAL A 160 -5.63 -22.42 -7.84
C VAL A 160 -5.49 -22.33 -6.32
N LEU A 161 -4.91 -23.37 -5.72
CA LEU A 161 -4.64 -23.42 -4.28
C LEU A 161 -3.33 -22.74 -3.93
N ALA A 162 -3.28 -22.08 -2.77
CA ALA A 162 -2.04 -21.54 -2.22
C ALA A 162 -1.10 -22.67 -1.78
N MET A 163 0.18 -22.55 -2.10
CA MET A 163 1.23 -23.35 -1.49
C MET A 163 1.73 -22.66 -0.22
N ARG A 164 1.86 -23.42 0.87
CA ARG A 164 2.40 -22.93 2.15
C ARG A 164 3.88 -23.27 2.28
#